data_AF-A0A8T8T8H1-F1
#
_entry.id   AF-A0A8T8T8H1-F1
#
_cell.length_a   1.000
_cell.length_b   1.000
_cell.length_c   1.000
_cell.angle_alpha   90.00
_cell.angle_beta   90.00
_cell.angle_gamma   90.00
#
_symmetry.space_group_name_H-M   'P 1'
#
loop_
_entity.id
_entity.type
_entity.pdbx_description
1 polymer ?
#
loop_
_entity_poly.entity_id
_entity_poly.type
_entity_poly.pdbx_seq_one_letter_code
_entity_poly.pdbx_strand_id
1 'polypeptide(L)'
;NQLQLETLHVATSLSEQGGKGAQSGDADIPYTDRDRSRRAVEAAAEAKRARANGFVPGAGDVSLGGNEGWAEADDRAWRDVMGSEGGSRPGLVGDGMDLDDGGEEGGDDAADYYDLVATAKHSQKKQKKNTYDEARLEERYQPDDTLAEGEHRTLNRTIEKNRGLTPHRPKTVRNPRVKKRLKYESAKKKLSSSRPVYKGGQSSLEGAYGGEKSGISEGIVRSRSFK
;
A
#
# COMPACT_ATOMS: atom_id res chain seq x y z
N ASN A 1 45.60 27.66 -44.19
CA ASN A 1 44.54 26.66 -43.99
C ASN A 1 44.14 26.62 -42.53
N GLN A 2 43.28 27.56 -42.13
CA GLN A 2 42.62 27.57 -40.83
C GLN A 2 41.46 26.57 -40.92
N LEU A 3 41.49 25.50 -40.13
CA LEU A 3 40.34 24.60 -39.97
C LEU A 3 39.64 25.00 -38.68
N GLN A 4 38.48 25.63 -38.83
CA GLN A 4 37.58 25.99 -37.75
C GLN A 4 36.91 24.72 -37.21
N LEU A 5 37.01 24.51 -35.91
CA LEU A 5 36.26 23.47 -35.19
C LEU A 5 34.89 24.05 -34.84
N GLU A 6 33.86 23.65 -35.59
CA GLU A 6 32.47 23.97 -35.25
C GLU A 6 31.98 23.03 -34.13
N THR A 7 31.66 23.62 -32.98
CA THR A 7 31.03 22.94 -31.85
C THR A 7 29.52 22.86 -32.07
N LEU A 8 29.00 21.64 -32.23
CA LEU A 8 27.57 21.38 -32.31
C LEU A 8 26.91 21.62 -30.94
N HIS A 9 26.18 22.74 -30.83
CA HIS A 9 25.28 23.02 -29.72
C HIS A 9 24.04 22.12 -29.85
N VAL A 10 23.90 21.15 -28.95
CA VAL A 10 22.68 20.34 -28.83
C VAL A 10 21.63 21.17 -28.09
N ALA A 11 20.79 21.85 -28.87
CA ALA A 11 19.60 22.51 -28.37
C ALA A 11 18.54 21.44 -28.03
N THR A 12 18.30 21.21 -26.74
CA THR A 12 17.13 20.48 -26.26
C THR A 12 15.88 21.33 -26.52
N SER A 13 15.18 21.02 -27.60
CA SER A 13 13.90 21.64 -27.94
C SER A 13 12.84 21.19 -26.94
N LEU A 14 12.47 22.07 -26.00
CA LEU A 14 11.18 22.00 -25.33
C LEU A 14 10.10 22.15 -26.40
N SER A 15 9.45 21.04 -26.74
CA SER A 15 8.21 21.03 -27.50
C SER A 15 7.12 20.43 -26.62
N GLU A 16 6.50 21.26 -25.80
CA GLU A 16 5.20 20.93 -25.24
C GLU A 16 4.16 21.81 -25.92
N GLN A 17 3.53 21.20 -26.93
CA GLN A 17 2.43 21.79 -27.66
C GLN A 17 1.26 22.02 -26.70
N GLY A 18 0.78 23.26 -26.66
CA GLY A 18 -0.46 23.63 -25.98
C GLY A 18 -1.64 22.78 -26.46
N GLY A 19 -2.12 21.92 -25.56
CA GLY A 19 -3.34 21.16 -25.71
C GLY A 19 -4.56 22.07 -25.57
N LYS A 20 -5.37 22.11 -26.63
CA LYS A 20 -6.60 22.89 -26.74
C LYS A 20 -7.65 22.43 -25.71
N GLY A 21 -8.14 23.37 -24.90
CA GLY A 21 -9.51 23.49 -24.40
C GLY A 21 -10.25 22.20 -24.01
N ALA A 22 -9.78 21.49 -22.99
CA ALA A 22 -10.71 20.88 -22.05
C ALA A 22 -11.09 21.98 -21.05
N GLN A 23 -12.37 22.16 -20.74
CA GLN A 23 -12.79 22.95 -19.58
C GLN A 23 -12.02 22.39 -18.39
N SER A 24 -10.96 23.09 -17.97
CA SER A 24 -10.12 22.69 -16.86
C SER A 24 -11.00 22.84 -15.64
N GLY A 25 -11.58 21.73 -15.19
CA GLY A 25 -12.06 21.64 -13.82
C GLY A 25 -10.92 22.12 -12.94
N ASP A 26 -11.23 23.09 -12.09
CA ASP A 26 -10.40 23.63 -11.02
C ASP A 26 -9.26 22.65 -10.67
N ALA A 27 -8.03 23.05 -10.98
CA ALA A 27 -6.87 22.29 -10.57
C ALA A 27 -6.84 22.37 -9.05
N ASP A 28 -7.33 21.31 -8.39
CA ASP A 28 -7.44 21.19 -6.94
C ASP A 28 -6.24 21.86 -6.27
N ILE A 29 -6.50 22.99 -5.60
CA ILE A 29 -5.49 23.71 -4.84
C ILE A 29 -4.90 22.69 -3.85
N PRO A 30 -3.62 22.31 -3.96
CA PRO A 30 -3.06 21.32 -3.07
C PRO A 30 -3.14 21.87 -1.65
N TYR A 31 -3.77 21.10 -0.76
CA TYR A 31 -3.82 21.42 0.67
C TYR A 31 -2.38 21.64 1.17
N THR A 32 -2.15 22.78 1.81
CA THR A 32 -0.81 23.36 2.10
C THR A 32 0.15 22.39 2.79
N ASP A 33 -0.38 21.42 3.52
CA ASP A 33 0.42 20.45 4.27
C ASP A 33 1.03 19.35 3.41
N ARG A 34 0.43 19.01 2.25
CA ARG A 34 0.91 17.88 1.43
C ARG A 34 2.14 18.24 0.59
N ASP A 35 2.20 19.46 0.07
CA ASP A 35 3.39 19.94 -0.65
C ASP A 35 4.53 20.27 0.31
N ARG A 36 4.22 20.80 1.50
CA ARG A 36 5.21 21.06 2.55
C ARG A 36 5.83 19.76 3.04
N SER A 37 5.00 18.76 3.36
CA SER A 37 5.49 17.44 3.79
C SER A 37 6.26 16.73 2.68
N ARG A 38 5.80 16.77 1.42
CA ARG A 38 6.53 16.16 0.30
C ARG A 38 7.88 16.82 0.08
N ARG A 39 7.94 18.15 0.08
CA ARG A 39 9.21 18.91 -0.03
C ARG A 39 10.13 18.67 1.15
N ALA A 40 9.60 18.54 2.37
CA ALA A 40 10.38 18.21 3.56
C ALA A 40 10.98 16.80 3.47
N VAL A 41 10.22 15.82 2.97
CA VAL A 41 10.71 14.46 2.73
C VAL A 41 11.77 14.42 1.63
N GLU A 42 11.56 15.14 0.53
CA GLU A 42 12.53 15.27 -0.58
C GLU A 42 13.82 15.94 -0.09
N ALA A 43 13.73 17.04 0.67
CA ALA A 43 14.88 17.73 1.27
C ALA A 43 15.63 16.87 2.30
N ALA A 44 14.92 16.09 3.12
CA ALA A 44 15.54 15.15 4.07
C ALA A 44 16.26 14.00 3.34
N ALA A 45 15.68 13.49 2.24
CA ALA A 45 16.32 12.49 1.40
C ALA A 45 17.57 13.03 0.68
N GLU A 46 17.55 14.29 0.24
CA GLU A 46 18.68 14.98 -0.34
C GLU A 46 19.79 15.25 0.69
N ALA A 47 19.45 15.67 1.91
CA ALA A 47 20.41 15.83 3.01
C ALA A 47 21.08 14.50 3.39
N LYS A 48 20.31 13.39 3.39
CA LYS A 48 20.84 12.04 3.60
C LYS A 48 21.79 11.62 2.47
N ARG A 49 21.45 11.94 1.22
CA ARG A 49 22.34 11.71 0.05
C ARG A 49 23.60 12.58 0.10
N ALA A 50 23.50 13.83 0.52
CA ALA A 50 24.64 14.73 0.66
C ALA A 50 25.63 14.24 1.74
N ARG A 51 25.12 13.71 2.87
CA ARG A 51 25.95 13.06 3.89
C ARG A 51 26.60 11.78 3.39
N ALA A 52 25.86 10.96 2.62
CA ALA A 52 26.41 9.75 2.00
C ALA A 52 27.53 10.07 0.99
N ASN A 53 27.46 11.22 0.31
CA ASN A 53 28.52 11.69 -0.59
C ASN A 53 29.73 12.31 0.14
N GLY A 54 29.62 12.59 1.44
CA GLY A 54 30.74 12.98 2.31
C GLY A 54 31.43 11.81 3.01
N PHE A 55 31.01 10.57 2.73
CA PHE A 55 31.57 9.36 3.32
C PHE A 55 32.90 8.99 2.65
N VAL A 56 34.01 9.23 3.36
CA VAL A 56 35.31 8.64 3.02
C VAL A 56 35.31 7.20 3.53
N PRO A 57 35.49 6.18 2.66
CA PRO A 57 35.54 4.79 3.12
C PRO A 57 36.90 4.56 3.79
N GLY A 58 36.96 4.62 5.12
CA GLY A 58 38.22 4.30 5.83
C GLY A 58 38.44 4.84 7.24
N ALA A 59 37.44 5.38 7.94
CA ALA A 59 37.58 5.70 9.37
C ALA A 59 36.22 5.70 10.07
N GLY A 60 36.03 4.77 11.01
CA GLY A 60 34.85 4.72 11.89
C GLY A 60 34.12 3.38 11.80
N ASP A 61 34.38 2.56 12.82
CA ASP A 61 33.74 1.30 13.20
C ASP A 61 32.25 1.16 12.80
N VAL A 62 31.93 0.08 12.07
CA VAL A 62 30.56 -0.36 11.73
C VAL A 62 30.07 -1.44 12.70
N SER A 63 30.30 -1.24 14.00
CA SER A 63 29.70 -2.08 15.01
C SER A 63 28.23 -1.68 15.20
N LEU A 64 27.33 -2.42 14.52
CA LEU A 64 25.87 -2.41 14.72
C LEU A 64 25.45 -2.98 16.10
N GLY A 65 26.23 -2.68 17.13
CA GLY A 65 26.13 -3.24 18.47
C GLY A 65 26.53 -2.18 19.48
N GLY A 66 25.72 -1.13 19.58
CA GLY A 66 25.94 -0.05 20.53
C GLY A 66 24.77 0.91 20.49
N ASN A 67 24.40 1.43 21.64
CA ASN A 67 23.37 2.43 21.86
C ASN A 67 23.67 3.73 21.09
N GLU A 68 23.36 3.75 19.80
CA GLU A 68 23.37 4.94 18.96
C GLU A 68 21.92 5.35 18.73
N GLY A 69 21.34 5.98 19.75
CA GLY A 69 20.08 6.70 19.60
C GLY A 69 20.18 7.66 18.42
N TRP A 70 19.12 7.69 17.59
CA TRP A 70 18.97 8.67 16.52
C TRP A 70 19.37 10.05 17.03
N ALA A 71 20.39 10.66 16.42
CA ALA A 71 20.96 11.89 16.92
C ALA A 71 19.96 13.06 16.80
N GLU A 72 20.19 14.15 17.52
CA GLU A 72 19.42 15.42 17.49
C GLU A 72 19.05 15.90 16.06
N ALA A 73 19.91 15.59 15.08
CA ALA A 73 19.68 15.93 13.67
C ALA A 73 18.50 15.16 13.04
N ASP A 74 18.30 13.89 13.42
CA ASP A 74 17.21 13.06 12.93
C ASP A 74 15.88 13.45 13.59
N ASP A 75 15.90 13.88 14.84
CA ASP A 75 14.72 14.43 15.52
C ASP A 75 14.32 15.79 14.94
N ARG A 76 15.28 16.64 14.57
CA ARG A 76 15.01 17.88 13.85
C ARG A 76 14.35 17.62 12.49
N ALA A 77 14.86 16.64 11.74
CA ALA A 77 14.27 16.25 10.47
C ALA A 77 12.83 15.72 10.61
N TRP A 78 12.56 14.96 11.68
CA TRP A 78 11.19 14.54 11.98
C TRP A 78 10.27 15.70 12.36
N ARG A 79 10.74 16.67 13.17
CA ARG A 79 9.98 17.86 13.56
C ARG A 79 9.56 18.67 12.34
N ASP A 80 10.48 18.88 11.40
CA ASP A 80 10.21 19.62 10.15
C ASP A 80 9.18 18.91 9.25
N VAL A 81 9.19 17.58 9.20
CA VAL A 81 8.23 16.80 8.40
C VAL A 81 6.84 16.76 9.04
N MET A 82 6.77 16.67 10.37
CA MET A 82 5.50 16.49 11.10
C MET A 82 4.89 17.80 11.63
N GLY A 83 5.60 18.93 11.53
CA GLY A 83 5.12 20.25 11.94
C GLY A 83 4.91 20.39 13.45
N SER A 84 5.64 19.62 14.27
CA SER A 84 5.50 19.61 15.72
C SER A 84 6.47 20.62 16.35
N GLU A 85 6.00 21.85 16.59
CA GLU A 85 6.73 22.83 17.39
C GLU A 85 6.62 22.46 18.88
N GLY A 86 7.71 21.95 19.46
CA GLY A 86 7.84 21.80 20.91
C GLY A 86 7.83 20.38 21.49
N GLY A 87 8.06 19.33 20.72
CA GLY A 87 8.14 17.96 21.26
C GLY A 87 9.12 17.05 20.51
N SER A 88 9.73 16.10 21.23
CA SER A 88 10.41 14.95 20.62
C SER A 88 9.40 13.91 20.12
N ARG A 89 9.83 13.03 19.21
CA ARG A 89 8.98 12.00 18.58
C ARG A 89 8.18 11.20 19.63
N PRO A 90 6.84 11.10 19.54
CA PRO A 90 6.07 10.24 20.42
C PRO A 90 6.42 8.78 20.13
N GLY A 91 7.03 8.10 21.13
CA GLY A 91 7.58 6.76 21.01
C GLY A 91 9.11 6.66 20.92
N LEU A 92 9.83 7.80 20.85
CA LEU A 92 11.29 7.92 21.02
C LEU A 92 11.64 8.81 22.23
N VAL A 93 10.68 9.09 23.11
CA VAL A 93 11.04 9.23 24.52
C VAL A 93 11.21 7.79 24.99
N GLY A 94 12.44 7.30 24.98
CA GLY A 94 12.75 6.11 25.75
C GLY A 94 12.24 6.36 27.17
N ASP A 95 11.39 5.47 27.68
CA ASP A 95 11.16 5.26 29.11
C ASP A 95 12.49 4.70 29.67
N GLY A 96 13.53 5.53 29.59
CA GLY A 96 14.97 5.24 29.64
C GLY A 96 15.78 6.54 29.63
N MET A 97 15.22 7.61 30.17
CA MET A 97 16.02 8.62 30.85
C MET A 97 16.19 8.12 32.28
N ASP A 98 17.27 7.37 32.50
CA ASP A 98 18.04 7.53 33.73
C ASP A 98 18.39 9.02 33.80
N LEU A 99 17.53 9.79 34.49
CA LEU A 99 17.87 11.11 34.99
C LEU A 99 18.86 10.89 36.12
N ASP A 100 20.13 10.76 35.75
CA ASP A 100 21.26 10.96 36.64
C ASP A 100 21.21 12.41 37.15
N ASP A 101 21.02 12.50 38.45
CA ASP A 101 21.56 13.49 39.38
C ASP A 101 21.20 14.98 39.18
N GLY A 102 20.25 15.44 40.00
CA GLY A 102 19.94 16.86 40.11
C GLY A 102 18.81 17.16 41.11
N GLY A 103 18.94 16.68 42.35
CA GLY A 103 17.94 16.93 43.39
C GLY A 103 18.42 16.51 44.76
N GLU A 104 19.33 17.31 45.32
CA GLU A 104 19.75 17.27 46.72
C GLU A 104 18.53 17.40 47.65
N GLU A 105 18.57 16.66 48.76
CA GLU A 105 17.78 16.81 50.00
C GLU A 105 16.45 16.01 50.12
N GLY A 106 16.56 14.74 50.54
CA GLY A 106 15.41 14.00 51.10
C GLY A 106 15.60 12.50 51.35
N GLY A 107 16.36 12.13 52.40
CA GLY A 107 16.29 10.85 53.13
C GLY A 107 16.43 9.52 52.36
N ASP A 108 17.43 8.73 52.73
CA ASP A 108 17.79 7.41 52.17
C ASP A 108 16.59 6.45 51.96
N ASP A 109 15.55 6.53 52.77
CA ASP A 109 14.32 5.72 52.66
C ASP A 109 13.45 6.07 51.43
N ALA A 110 13.52 7.29 50.91
CA ALA A 110 12.70 7.75 49.78
C ALA A 110 13.26 7.25 48.44
N ALA A 111 14.58 7.23 48.28
CA ALA A 111 15.25 6.72 47.09
C ALA A 111 15.00 5.21 46.91
N ASP A 112 15.15 4.44 47.98
CA ASP A 112 14.87 2.99 48.00
C ASP A 112 13.41 2.67 47.61
N TYR A 113 12.46 3.52 48.02
CA TYR A 113 11.06 3.36 47.63
C TYR A 113 10.82 3.59 46.13
N TYR A 114 11.50 4.56 45.51
CA TYR A 114 11.38 4.81 44.07
C TYR A 114 11.96 3.66 43.23
N ASP A 115 13.08 3.08 43.66
CA ASP A 115 13.71 1.92 42.99
C ASP A 115 12.82 0.68 43.05
N LEU A 116 12.15 0.45 44.18
CA LEU A 116 11.16 -0.63 44.31
C LEU A 116 9.98 -0.47 43.35
N VAL A 117 9.49 0.76 43.14
CA VAL A 117 8.39 1.03 42.20
C VAL A 117 8.85 0.87 40.75
N ALA A 118 10.06 1.32 40.41
CA ALA A 118 10.62 1.15 39.07
C ALA A 118 10.80 -0.33 38.72
N THR A 119 11.42 -1.12 39.61
CA THR A 119 11.61 -2.57 39.42
C THR A 119 10.28 -3.33 39.35
N ALA A 120 9.27 -2.92 40.14
CA ALA A 120 7.91 -3.44 40.04
C ALA A 120 7.27 -3.15 38.67
N LYS A 121 7.41 -1.93 38.13
CA LYS A 121 6.90 -1.57 36.80
C LYS A 121 7.62 -2.34 35.68
N HIS A 122 8.95 -2.50 35.77
CA HIS A 122 9.73 -3.28 34.80
C HIS A 122 9.39 -4.77 34.83
N SER A 123 9.22 -5.36 36.03
CA SER A 123 8.83 -6.77 36.18
C SER A 123 7.42 -7.03 35.63
N GLN A 124 6.44 -6.15 35.87
CA GLN A 124 5.10 -6.26 35.28
C GLN A 124 5.11 -6.17 33.76
N LYS A 125 5.89 -5.23 33.18
CA LYS A 125 6.06 -5.12 31.73
C LYS A 125 6.69 -6.39 31.13
N LYS A 126 7.71 -6.95 31.80
CA LYS A 126 8.37 -8.20 31.39
C LYS A 126 7.41 -9.39 31.48
N GLN A 127 6.62 -9.50 32.54
CA GLN A 127 5.61 -10.55 32.69
C GLN A 127 4.55 -10.47 31.59
N LYS A 128 4.03 -9.27 31.30
CA LYS A 128 3.07 -9.07 30.21
C LYS A 128 3.63 -9.40 28.84
N LYS A 129 4.91 -9.09 28.60
CA LYS A 129 5.61 -9.47 27.37
C LYS A 129 5.78 -10.99 27.29
N ASN A 130 6.19 -11.63 28.38
CA ASN A 130 6.39 -13.07 28.43
C ASN A 130 5.07 -13.81 28.20
N THR A 131 3.97 -13.41 28.85
CA THR A 131 2.66 -14.05 28.64
C THR A 131 2.14 -13.88 27.21
N TYR A 132 2.39 -12.72 26.59
CA TYR A 132 2.07 -12.50 25.18
C TYR A 132 2.93 -13.37 24.24
N ASP A 133 4.23 -13.45 24.51
CA ASP A 133 5.17 -14.26 23.73
C ASP A 133 4.84 -15.76 23.86
N GLU A 134 4.50 -16.23 25.06
CA GLU A 134 4.06 -17.61 25.35
C GLU A 134 2.76 -17.94 24.62
N ALA A 135 1.72 -17.11 24.74
CA ALA A 135 0.46 -17.32 24.03
C ALA A 135 0.65 -17.34 22.50
N ARG A 136 1.56 -16.51 21.98
CA ARG A 136 1.92 -16.48 20.56
C ARG A 136 2.69 -17.72 20.11
N LEU A 137 3.51 -18.31 20.99
CA LEU A 137 4.24 -19.54 20.70
C LEU A 137 3.31 -20.75 20.71
N GLU A 138 2.38 -20.80 21.65
CA GLU A 138 1.34 -21.85 21.72
C GLU A 138 0.43 -21.84 20.49
N GLU A 139 0.00 -20.66 20.02
CA GLU A 139 -0.80 -20.54 18.79
C GLU A 139 -0.04 -21.01 17.53
N ARG A 140 1.30 -20.88 17.54
CA ARG A 140 2.16 -21.31 16.42
C ARG A 140 2.48 -22.80 16.44
N TYR A 141 2.19 -23.49 17.52
CA TYR A 141 2.47 -24.92 17.63
C TYR A 141 1.55 -25.70 16.67
N GLN A 142 2.11 -26.15 15.56
CA GLN A 142 1.50 -27.19 14.74
C GLN A 142 2.18 -28.51 15.11
N PRO A 143 1.42 -29.51 15.61
CA PRO A 143 1.99 -30.82 15.83
C PRO A 143 2.46 -31.40 14.50
N ASP A 144 3.64 -31.99 14.49
CA ASP A 144 4.12 -32.74 13.33
C ASP A 144 3.23 -33.96 13.12
N ASP A 145 2.74 -34.14 11.88
CA ASP A 145 2.04 -35.37 11.47
C ASP A 145 3.04 -36.53 11.47
N THR A 146 3.18 -37.20 12.61
CA THR A 146 3.97 -38.43 12.72
C THR A 146 3.18 -39.58 12.09
N LEU A 147 3.80 -40.25 11.12
CA LEU A 147 3.23 -41.42 10.48
C LEU A 147 3.24 -42.60 11.47
N ALA A 148 2.18 -43.41 11.44
CA ALA A 148 2.12 -44.63 12.24
C ALA A 148 3.20 -45.64 11.78
N GLU A 149 3.58 -46.55 12.67
CA GLU A 149 4.58 -47.58 12.35
C GLU A 149 4.08 -48.47 11.20
N GLY A 150 4.82 -48.45 10.08
CA GLY A 150 4.46 -49.16 8.84
C GLY A 150 3.78 -48.30 7.77
N GLU A 151 3.48 -47.02 8.03
CA GLU A 151 2.90 -46.11 7.04
C GLU A 151 3.98 -45.39 6.22
N HIS A 152 3.84 -45.40 4.90
CA HIS A 152 4.76 -44.71 3.99
C HIS A 152 4.23 -43.32 3.61
N ARG A 153 5.13 -42.36 3.42
CA ARG A 153 4.79 -41.02 2.91
C ARG A 153 4.11 -41.13 1.54
N THR A 154 2.86 -40.70 1.45
CA THR A 154 2.11 -40.65 0.19
C THR A 154 2.60 -39.51 -0.72
N LEU A 155 2.41 -39.68 -2.02
CA LEU A 155 2.76 -38.66 -3.01
C LEU A 155 1.74 -37.51 -3.00
N ASN A 156 2.20 -36.27 -2.79
CA ASN A 156 1.31 -35.10 -2.84
C ASN A 156 0.88 -34.80 -4.29
N ARG A 157 -0.38 -34.37 -4.49
CA ARG A 157 -0.93 -33.93 -5.78
C ARG A 157 -0.05 -32.90 -6.51
N THR A 158 0.64 -32.03 -5.78
CA THR A 158 1.58 -31.05 -6.36
C THR A 158 2.70 -31.73 -7.12
N ILE A 159 3.28 -32.78 -6.54
CA ILE A 159 4.34 -33.58 -7.15
C ILE A 159 3.74 -34.49 -8.23
N GLU A 160 2.62 -35.15 -7.93
CA GLU A 160 1.94 -36.07 -8.86
C GLU A 160 1.52 -35.39 -10.17
N LYS A 161 0.97 -34.17 -10.11
CA LYS A 161 0.43 -33.48 -11.29
C LYS A 161 1.42 -32.50 -11.92
N ASN A 162 2.51 -32.15 -11.23
CA ASN A 162 3.55 -31.21 -11.67
C ASN A 162 2.98 -29.96 -12.39
N ARG A 163 1.96 -29.33 -11.80
CA ARG A 163 1.22 -28.21 -12.44
C ARG A 163 1.88 -26.84 -12.30
N GLY A 164 3.08 -26.76 -11.71
CA GLY A 164 3.88 -25.53 -11.57
C GLY A 164 3.12 -24.28 -11.10
N LEU A 165 3.69 -23.10 -11.40
CA LEU A 165 3.10 -21.80 -11.10
C LEU A 165 2.10 -21.35 -12.19
N THR A 166 1.08 -22.16 -12.47
CA THR A 166 0.06 -21.80 -13.47
C THR A 166 -0.87 -20.68 -12.96
N PRO A 167 -1.26 -19.70 -13.81
CA PRO A 167 -2.19 -18.65 -13.39
C PRO A 167 -3.59 -19.21 -13.11
N HIS A 168 -4.34 -18.54 -12.24
CA HIS A 168 -5.70 -18.93 -11.93
C HIS A 168 -6.61 -18.82 -13.17
N ARG A 169 -7.25 -19.93 -13.55
CA ARG A 169 -8.24 -19.99 -14.64
C ARG A 169 -9.65 -20.14 -14.07
N PRO A 170 -10.64 -19.34 -14.51
CA PRO A 170 -12.00 -19.42 -14.00
C PRO A 170 -12.65 -20.77 -14.31
N LYS A 171 -13.66 -21.15 -13.50
CA LYS A 171 -14.38 -22.42 -13.66
C LYS A 171 -15.07 -22.54 -15.02
N THR A 172 -15.52 -21.44 -15.60
CA THR A 172 -16.19 -21.38 -16.90
C THR A 172 -15.31 -21.86 -18.06
N VAL A 173 -13.99 -21.71 -17.96
CA VAL A 173 -13.03 -22.13 -18.99
C VAL A 173 -12.73 -23.63 -18.91
N ARG A 174 -12.99 -24.28 -17.76
CA ARG A 174 -12.78 -25.74 -17.59
C ARG A 174 -13.69 -26.56 -18.50
N ASN A 175 -14.90 -26.08 -18.78
CA ASN A 175 -15.85 -26.75 -19.67
C ASN A 175 -16.14 -25.89 -20.91
N PRO A 176 -15.74 -26.31 -22.13
CA PRO A 176 -15.92 -25.52 -23.34
C PRO A 176 -17.39 -25.26 -23.67
N ARG A 177 -18.30 -26.21 -23.36
CA ARG A 177 -19.74 -26.05 -23.55
C ARG A 177 -20.28 -24.91 -22.69
N VAL A 178 -19.90 -24.88 -21.41
CA VAL A 178 -20.35 -23.83 -20.48
C VAL A 178 -19.81 -22.47 -20.89
N LYS A 179 -18.55 -22.38 -21.34
CA LYS A 179 -17.98 -21.14 -21.88
C LYS A 179 -18.78 -20.60 -23.06
N LYS A 180 -19.12 -21.45 -24.02
CA LYS A 180 -19.87 -21.04 -25.23
C LYS A 180 -21.32 -20.69 -24.92
N ARG A 181 -21.98 -21.41 -24.02
CA ARG A 181 -23.33 -21.08 -23.53
C ARG A 181 -23.37 -19.70 -22.89
N LEU A 182 -22.48 -19.41 -21.95
CA LEU A 182 -22.40 -18.11 -21.29
C LEU A 182 -22.02 -16.98 -22.27
N LYS A 183 -21.16 -17.26 -23.25
CA LYS A 183 -20.85 -16.30 -24.32
C LYS A 183 -22.08 -15.99 -25.18
N TYR A 184 -22.90 -16.99 -25.51
CA TYR A 184 -24.13 -16.79 -26.26
C TYR A 184 -25.18 -16.02 -25.44
N GLU A 185 -25.40 -16.39 -24.19
CA GLU A 185 -26.34 -15.70 -23.30
C GLU A 185 -25.95 -14.22 -23.10
N SER A 186 -24.67 -13.93 -22.89
CA SER A 186 -24.18 -12.54 -22.78
C SER A 186 -24.29 -11.78 -24.11
N ALA A 187 -24.00 -12.42 -25.24
CA ALA A 187 -24.20 -11.80 -26.55
C ALA A 187 -25.69 -11.53 -26.85
N LYS A 188 -26.59 -12.44 -26.47
CA LYS A 188 -28.04 -12.27 -26.62
C LYS A 188 -28.55 -11.07 -25.82
N LYS A 189 -28.06 -10.88 -24.59
CA LYS A 189 -28.37 -9.70 -23.76
C LYS A 189 -27.85 -8.41 -24.40
N LYS A 190 -26.60 -8.40 -24.87
CA LYS A 190 -26.00 -7.24 -25.56
C LYS A 190 -26.77 -6.89 -26.84
N LEU A 191 -27.16 -7.90 -27.62
CA LEU A 191 -27.95 -7.72 -28.84
C LEU A 191 -29.26 -7.00 -28.55
N SER A 192 -29.97 -7.38 -27.48
CA SER A 192 -31.21 -6.71 -27.07
C SER A 192 -31.03 -5.28 -26.58
N SER A 193 -29.81 -4.88 -26.20
CA SER A 193 -29.50 -3.50 -25.84
C SER A 193 -29.16 -2.65 -27.07
N SER A 194 -28.48 -3.23 -28.06
CA SER A 194 -28.07 -2.47 -29.26
C SER A 194 -29.20 -2.28 -30.26
N ARG A 195 -30.14 -3.23 -30.36
CA ARG A 195 -31.26 -3.17 -31.30
C ARG A 195 -32.51 -3.83 -30.72
N PRO A 196 -33.70 -3.36 -31.09
CA PRO A 196 -34.94 -4.02 -30.70
C PRO A 196 -34.97 -5.42 -31.32
N VAL A 197 -35.06 -6.44 -30.46
CA VAL A 197 -35.20 -7.84 -30.86
C VAL A 197 -36.64 -8.26 -30.60
N TYR A 198 -37.27 -8.89 -31.58
CA TYR A 198 -38.60 -9.47 -31.42
C TYR A 198 -38.59 -10.59 -30.38
N LYS A 199 -39.46 -10.50 -29.36
CA LYS A 199 -39.54 -11.44 -28.22
C LYS A 199 -40.80 -12.32 -28.20
N GLY A 200 -41.52 -12.43 -29.31
CA GLY A 200 -42.75 -13.24 -29.40
C GLY A 200 -44.06 -12.43 -29.44
N GLY A 201 -43.98 -11.11 -29.67
CA GLY A 201 -45.16 -10.27 -29.94
C GLY A 201 -46.12 -10.16 -28.76
N GLN A 202 -47.37 -9.79 -29.06
CA GLN A 202 -48.39 -9.59 -28.02
C GLN A 202 -48.72 -10.88 -27.26
N SER A 203 -48.64 -12.06 -27.88
CA SER A 203 -48.90 -13.34 -27.19
C SER A 203 -47.85 -13.70 -26.14
N SER A 204 -46.64 -13.13 -26.23
CA SER A 204 -45.60 -13.26 -25.20
C SER A 204 -45.78 -12.30 -24.01
N LEU A 205 -46.59 -11.25 -24.18
CA LEU A 205 -47.08 -10.45 -23.08
C LEU A 205 -48.36 -11.14 -22.58
N GLU A 206 -48.35 -11.51 -21.31
CA GLU A 206 -49.46 -12.19 -20.62
C GLU A 206 -50.71 -11.28 -20.54
N GLY A 207 -51.40 -11.04 -21.65
CA GLY A 207 -52.64 -10.28 -21.73
C GLY A 207 -52.80 -9.30 -22.90
N ALA A 208 -53.79 -8.41 -22.76
CA ALA A 208 -54.07 -7.33 -23.71
C ALA A 208 -52.96 -6.25 -23.71
N TYR A 209 -52.92 -5.41 -24.73
CA TYR A 209 -51.95 -4.32 -24.85
C TYR A 209 -52.11 -3.31 -23.70
N GLY A 210 -51.16 -3.31 -22.76
CA GLY A 210 -51.13 -2.41 -21.59
C GLY A 210 -50.28 -1.15 -21.80
N GLY A 211 -49.90 -0.82 -23.04
CA GLY A 211 -48.99 0.29 -23.35
C GLY A 211 -47.50 -0.09 -23.34
N GLU A 212 -46.64 0.85 -23.73
CA GLU A 212 -45.18 0.67 -23.73
C GLU A 212 -44.60 0.82 -22.31
N LYS A 213 -44.18 -0.30 -21.71
CA LYS A 213 -43.64 -0.32 -20.33
C LYS A 213 -42.38 0.54 -20.14
N SER A 214 -41.58 0.73 -21.18
CA SER A 214 -40.34 1.54 -21.14
C SER A 214 -40.57 3.03 -21.41
N GLY A 215 -41.80 3.43 -21.72
CA GLY A 215 -42.14 4.80 -22.14
C GLY A 215 -41.84 5.09 -23.62
N ILE A 216 -42.54 6.08 -24.14
CA ILE A 216 -42.43 6.57 -25.52
C ILE A 216 -41.66 7.89 -25.50
N SER A 217 -40.64 8.03 -26.35
CA SER A 217 -39.85 9.25 -26.51
C SER A 217 -40.23 9.96 -27.80
N GLU A 218 -40.84 11.15 -27.70
CA GLU A 218 -41.37 11.89 -28.86
C GLU A 218 -40.28 12.45 -29.79
N GLY A 219 -39.13 12.86 -29.24
CA GLY A 219 -38.05 13.51 -29.99
C GLY A 219 -37.09 12.56 -30.74
N ILE A 220 -37.30 11.23 -30.69
CA ILE A 220 -36.36 10.25 -31.25
C ILE A 220 -36.93 9.60 -32.51
N VAL A 221 -36.29 9.84 -33.65
CA VAL A 221 -36.61 9.21 -34.94
C VAL A 221 -35.55 8.13 -35.24
N ARG A 222 -35.96 6.83 -35.23
CA ARG A 222 -35.07 5.68 -35.52
C ARG A 222 -35.29 5.06 -36.92
N SER A 223 -35.72 5.85 -37.90
CA SER A 223 -35.87 5.41 -39.29
C SER A 223 -34.54 5.53 -40.06
N ARG A 224 -34.36 4.70 -41.10
CA ARG A 224 -33.23 4.85 -42.04
C ARG A 224 -33.60 5.92 -43.08
N SER A 225 -32.80 6.98 -43.20
CA SER A 225 -32.94 7.94 -44.29
C SER A 225 -32.21 7.44 -45.53
N PHE A 226 -32.81 7.66 -46.70
CA PHE A 226 -32.16 7.43 -47.99
C PHE A 226 -31.48 8.73 -48.43
N LYS A 227 -30.31 8.59 -49.06
CA LYS A 227 -29.55 9.71 -49.62
C LYS A 227 -29.81 9.81 -51.11
#